data_AF-A0A1H5XR31-F1
#
_entry.id   AF-A0A1H5XR31-F1
#
_cell.length_a   1.000
_cell.length_b   1.000
_cell.length_c   1.000
_cell.angle_alpha   90.00
_cell.angle_beta   90.00
_cell.angle_gamma   90.00
#
_symmetry.space_group_name_H-M   'P 1'
#
loop_
_entity.id
_entity.type
_entity.pdbx_description
1 polymer ?
#
loop_
_entity_poly.entity_id
_entity_poly.type
_entity_poly.pdbx_seq_one_letter_code
_entity_poly.pdbx_strand_id
1 'polypeptide(L)'
;MPISFAKINKGATYSRQALAELWGYASFHAIARGVVTPRDDHKIVLFVTEEKQSSAEQYTDRLSGNTLEWEGPTDHFAEERMLNAETNGEEIHLFHRERHHSDFTYCGKLKVSSHVLRSDRPSHFKFLVV
;
A
#
# COMPACT_ATOMS: atom_id res chain seq x y z
N MET A 1 15.74 7.63 -3.33
CA MET A 1 15.52 8.66 -2.29
C MET A 1 14.76 8.01 -1.15
N PRO A 2 15.30 8.05 0.07
CA PRO A 2 14.61 7.52 1.25
C PRO A 2 13.42 8.41 1.62
N ILE A 3 12.32 7.80 2.07
CA ILE A 3 11.14 8.52 2.55
C ILE A 3 11.04 8.42 4.07
N SER A 4 10.54 9.47 4.71
CA SER A 4 10.38 9.54 6.16
C SER A 4 8.92 9.51 6.57
N PHE A 5 8.63 8.67 7.57
CA PHE A 5 7.33 8.58 8.23
C PHE A 5 7.26 9.36 9.54
N ALA A 6 8.30 10.12 9.89
CA ALA A 6 8.37 10.85 11.16
C ALA A 6 7.24 11.88 11.36
N LYS A 7 6.66 12.40 10.26
CA LYS A 7 5.54 13.35 10.27
C LYS A 7 4.19 12.70 9.93
N ILE A 8 4.16 11.37 9.82
CA ILE A 8 2.97 10.61 9.44
C ILE A 8 2.43 9.90 10.69
N ASN A 9 1.20 10.25 11.08
CA ASN A 9 0.55 9.73 12.28
C ASN A 9 -0.49 8.67 11.91
N LYS A 10 -0.52 7.55 12.64
CA LYS A 10 -1.53 6.50 12.47
C LYS A 10 -2.93 7.09 12.75
N GLY A 11 -3.86 6.86 11.83
CA GLY A 11 -5.22 7.41 11.86
C GLY A 11 -5.37 8.81 11.26
N ALA A 12 -4.29 9.50 10.90
CA ALA A 12 -4.36 10.79 10.22
C ALA A 12 -4.54 10.61 8.71
N THR A 13 -5.21 11.58 8.09
CA THR A 13 -5.49 11.62 6.65
C THR A 13 -4.48 12.49 5.92
N TYR A 14 -4.05 12.02 4.75
CA TYR A 14 -3.08 12.70 3.90
C TYR A 14 -3.49 12.59 2.43
N SER A 15 -3.43 13.70 1.72
CA SER A 15 -3.56 13.70 0.26
C SER A 15 -2.25 13.22 -0.38
N ARG A 16 -2.31 12.71 -1.62
CA ARG A 16 -1.07 12.38 -2.36
C ARG A 16 -0.17 13.60 -2.55
N GLN A 17 -0.74 14.79 -2.71
CA GLN A 17 0.07 16.01 -2.81
C GLN A 17 0.81 16.29 -1.51
N ALA A 18 0.12 16.19 -0.36
CA ALA A 18 0.75 16.36 0.95
C ALA A 18 1.84 15.31 1.21
N LEU A 19 1.61 14.04 0.86
CA LEU A 19 2.62 12.99 0.99
C LEU A 19 3.83 13.24 0.09
N ALA A 20 3.61 13.69 -1.15
CA ALA A 20 4.69 14.03 -2.06
C ALA A 20 5.57 15.15 -1.48
N GLU A 21 4.96 16.21 -0.93
CA GLU A 21 5.69 17.29 -0.27
C GLU A 21 6.43 16.82 0.99
N LEU A 22 5.78 16.02 1.85
CA LEU A 22 6.38 15.47 3.07
C LEU A 22 7.60 14.57 2.78
N TRP A 23 7.56 13.83 1.68
CA TRP A 23 8.63 12.95 1.24
C TRP A 23 9.64 13.62 0.29
N GLY A 24 9.44 14.88 -0.06
CA GLY A 24 10.33 15.63 -0.94
C GLY A 24 10.29 15.20 -2.40
N TYR A 25 9.20 14.57 -2.85
CA TYR A 25 9.00 14.27 -4.26
C TYR A 25 8.67 15.55 -5.04
N ALA A 26 9.25 15.69 -6.24
CA ALA A 26 8.96 16.81 -7.14
C ALA A 26 7.50 16.85 -7.60
N SER A 27 6.81 15.71 -7.62
CA SER A 27 5.38 15.62 -7.93
C SER A 27 4.77 14.33 -7.40
N PHE A 28 3.45 14.34 -7.18
CA PHE A 28 2.66 13.18 -6.78
C PHE A 28 2.69 12.04 -7.81
N HIS A 29 3.14 12.29 -9.06
CA HIS A 29 3.30 11.26 -10.09
C HIS A 29 4.20 10.10 -9.62
N ALA A 30 5.18 10.38 -8.76
CA ALA A 30 6.04 9.34 -8.17
C ALA A 30 5.28 8.36 -7.27
N ILE A 31 4.15 8.80 -6.70
CA ILE A 31 3.29 8.02 -5.79
C ILE A 31 1.87 7.82 -6.32
N ALA A 32 1.71 7.93 -7.64
CA ALA A 32 0.42 7.74 -8.31
C ALA A 32 0.00 6.27 -8.41
N ARG A 33 0.95 5.33 -8.30
CA ARG A 33 0.71 3.88 -8.35
C ARG A 33 0.10 3.38 -7.04
N GLY A 34 -0.57 2.23 -7.08
CA GLY A 34 -1.12 1.56 -5.89
C GLY A 34 -0.02 1.00 -4.96
N VAL A 35 1.16 0.69 -5.52
CA VAL A 35 2.33 0.28 -4.75
C VAL A 35 3.49 1.20 -5.10
N VAL A 36 4.14 1.74 -4.08
CA VAL A 36 5.32 2.60 -4.22
C VAL A 36 6.46 1.98 -3.44
N THR A 37 7.57 1.81 -4.13
CA THR A 37 8.81 1.29 -3.54
C THR A 37 9.93 2.31 -3.80
N PRO A 38 10.25 3.17 -2.82
CA PRO A 38 11.30 4.17 -2.99
C PRO A 38 12.64 3.49 -3.27
N ARG A 39 13.40 4.04 -4.23
CA ARG A 39 14.74 3.57 -4.56
C ARG A 39 15.68 3.83 -3.39
N ASP A 40 16.45 2.83 -2.99
CA ASP A 40 17.38 2.87 -1.84
C ASP A 40 16.70 3.01 -0.47
N ASP A 41 15.45 2.55 -0.35
CA ASP A 41 14.75 2.44 0.93
C ASP A 41 14.16 1.04 1.08
N HIS A 42 14.14 0.55 2.33
CA HIS A 42 13.54 -0.73 2.72
C HIS A 42 12.08 -0.50 3.11
N LYS A 43 11.36 0.32 2.34
CA LYS A 43 9.97 0.67 2.63
C LYS A 43 9.11 0.39 1.43
N ILE A 44 7.95 -0.17 1.67
CA ILE A 44 6.93 -0.45 0.68
C ILE A 44 5.68 0.32 1.11
N VAL A 45 5.18 1.21 0.26
CA VAL A 45 3.98 1.98 0.56
C VAL A 45 2.83 1.46 -0.30
N LEU A 46 1.76 1.05 0.37
CA LEU A 46 0.53 0.56 -0.24
C LEU A 46 -0.55 1.63 -0.16
N PHE A 47 -1.07 2.00 -1.33
CA PHE A 47 -2.23 2.86 -1.50
C PHE A 47 -3.42 2.02 -1.95
N VAL A 48 -4.33 1.74 -1.03
CA VAL A 48 -5.52 0.90 -1.27
C VAL A 48 -6.78 1.78 -1.29
N THR A 49 -7.68 1.49 -2.23
CA THR A 49 -8.99 2.16 -2.35
C THR A 49 -10.08 1.10 -2.35
N GLU A 50 -10.98 1.12 -1.36
CA GLU A 50 -11.99 0.08 -1.13
C GLU A 50 -13.17 0.16 -2.13
N GLU A 51 -13.79 1.34 -2.30
CA GLU A 51 -14.86 1.51 -3.31
C GLU A 51 -14.23 1.75 -4.70
N LYS A 52 -14.10 0.66 -5.48
CA LYS A 52 -14.14 0.73 -6.94
C LYS A 52 -15.62 0.79 -7.35
N GLN A 53 -15.95 1.65 -8.32
CA GLN A 53 -17.32 1.88 -8.81
C GLN A 53 -18.10 0.56 -8.97
N SER A 54 -19.41 0.61 -8.66
CA SER A 54 -20.36 -0.52 -8.57
C SER A 54 -20.50 -1.42 -9.81
N SER A 55 -19.75 -1.17 -10.89
CA SER A 55 -19.72 -1.96 -12.12
C SER A 55 -18.41 -2.74 -12.34
N ALA A 56 -17.44 -2.65 -11.44
CA ALA A 56 -16.21 -3.44 -11.50
C ALA A 56 -16.35 -4.72 -10.67
N GLU A 57 -15.79 -5.83 -11.15
CA GLU A 57 -15.65 -7.07 -10.38
C GLU A 57 -15.13 -6.73 -8.97
N GLN A 58 -15.79 -7.26 -7.93
CA GLN A 58 -15.42 -7.06 -6.52
C GLN A 58 -14.06 -7.70 -6.22
N TYR A 59 -12.98 -7.08 -6.65
CA TYR A 59 -11.65 -7.39 -6.15
C TYR A 59 -11.62 -7.04 -4.65
N THR A 60 -11.18 -8.00 -3.82
CA THR A 60 -11.34 -8.06 -2.36
C THR A 60 -10.33 -7.17 -1.62
N ASP A 61 -10.13 -5.94 -2.10
CA ASP A 61 -9.29 -4.95 -1.43
C ASP A 61 -10.06 -4.39 -0.21
N ARG A 62 -10.03 -5.12 0.91
CA ARG A 62 -10.84 -4.82 2.10
C ARG A 62 -10.01 -4.77 3.36
N LEU A 63 -10.11 -3.68 4.10
CA LEU A 63 -9.55 -3.56 5.43
C LEU A 63 -10.64 -3.84 6.48
N SER A 64 -10.53 -4.98 7.17
CA SER A 64 -11.46 -5.37 8.25
C SER A 64 -10.73 -5.44 9.58
N GLY A 65 -10.97 -4.46 10.44
CA GLY A 65 -10.27 -4.32 11.72
C GLY A 65 -8.77 -4.11 11.51
N ASN A 66 -7.98 -5.15 11.79
CA ASN A 66 -6.53 -5.16 11.62
C ASN A 66 -6.06 -6.02 10.45
N THR A 67 -6.97 -6.61 9.67
CA THR A 67 -6.60 -7.48 8.55
C THR A 67 -6.93 -6.78 7.24
N LEU A 68 -5.92 -6.61 6.40
CA LEU A 68 -6.07 -6.15 5.03
C LEU A 68 -6.03 -7.36 4.09
N GLU A 69 -7.10 -7.57 3.35
CA GLU A 69 -7.09 -8.39 2.15
C GLU A 69 -6.77 -7.48 0.98
N TRP A 70 -5.78 -7.85 0.17
CA TRP A 70 -5.30 -7.04 -0.93
C TRP A 70 -4.89 -7.93 -2.09
N GLU A 71 -5.28 -7.52 -3.29
CA GLU A 71 -4.87 -8.19 -4.51
C GLU A 71 -3.73 -7.44 -5.20
N GLY A 72 -2.69 -8.19 -5.56
CA GLY A 72 -1.47 -7.67 -6.17
C GLY A 72 -1.70 -7.01 -7.53
N PRO A 73 -0.75 -6.19 -8.02
CA PRO A 73 -0.77 -5.77 -9.41
C PRO A 73 -0.54 -6.97 -10.33
N THR A 74 -1.19 -6.98 -11.51
CA THR A 74 -1.00 -8.00 -12.57
C THR A 74 0.44 -8.14 -13.04
N ASP A 75 1.26 -7.11 -12.84
CA ASP A 75 2.65 -7.10 -13.27
C ASP A 75 3.57 -7.83 -12.27
N HIS A 76 3.04 -8.32 -11.14
CA HIS A 76 3.75 -9.03 -10.05
C HIS A 76 4.99 -8.31 -9.47
N PHE A 77 5.25 -7.06 -9.87
CA PHE A 77 6.50 -6.32 -9.62
C PHE A 77 6.86 -6.14 -8.14
N ALA A 78 5.86 -6.03 -7.26
CA ALA A 78 6.08 -5.81 -5.83
C ALA A 78 5.96 -7.10 -5.00
N GLU A 79 5.52 -8.20 -5.59
CA GLU A 79 5.21 -9.43 -4.86
C GLU A 79 6.47 -10.02 -4.22
N GLU A 80 7.55 -10.13 -4.99
CA GLU A 80 8.82 -10.66 -4.49
C GLU A 80 9.37 -9.80 -3.32
N ARG A 81 9.27 -8.46 -3.41
CA ARG A 81 9.70 -7.58 -2.32
C ARG A 81 8.81 -7.71 -1.09
N MET A 82 7.51 -7.86 -1.27
CA MET A 82 6.57 -8.04 -0.15
C MET A 82 6.76 -9.38 0.55
N LEU A 83 6.95 -10.47 -0.21
CA LEU A 83 7.23 -11.80 0.33
C LEU A 83 8.53 -11.81 1.13
N ASN A 84 9.56 -11.18 0.57
CA ASN A 84 10.86 -11.09 1.23
C ASN A 84 10.94 -9.91 2.21
N ALA A 85 9.84 -9.20 2.49
CA ALA A 85 9.90 -8.00 3.34
C ALA A 85 10.42 -8.33 4.74
N GLU A 86 9.97 -9.43 5.33
CA GLU A 86 10.45 -9.85 6.65
C GLU A 86 11.95 -10.23 6.62
N THR A 87 12.38 -10.93 5.57
CA THR A 87 13.79 -11.34 5.39
C THR A 87 14.72 -10.17 5.10
N ASN A 88 14.27 -9.21 4.30
CA ASN A 88 15.04 -8.04 3.86
C ASN A 88 14.93 -6.86 4.84
N GLY A 89 14.15 -7.00 5.91
CA GLY A 89 13.88 -5.92 6.85
C GLY A 89 13.07 -4.78 6.23
N GLU A 90 12.25 -5.06 5.22
CA GLU A 90 11.37 -4.07 4.62
C GLU A 90 10.12 -3.80 5.45
N GLU A 91 9.73 -2.54 5.52
CA GLU A 91 8.56 -2.06 6.24
C GLU A 91 7.44 -1.75 5.24
N ILE A 92 6.33 -2.48 5.34
CA ILE A 92 5.15 -2.22 4.51
C ILE A 92 4.24 -1.23 5.25
N HIS A 93 3.82 -0.16 4.59
CA HIS A 93 3.01 0.91 5.15
C HIS A 93 1.69 1.04 4.40
N LEU A 94 0.56 1.05 5.12
CA LEU A 94 -0.77 1.13 4.53
C LEU A 94 -1.36 2.53 4.58
N PHE A 95 -1.75 3.01 3.41
CA PHE A 95 -2.62 4.14 3.19
C PHE A 95 -3.94 3.65 2.59
N HIS A 96 -5.00 3.75 3.37
CA HIS A 96 -6.33 3.27 3.00
C HIS A 96 -7.28 4.44 2.76
N ARG A 97 -8.16 4.30 1.79
CA ARG A 97 -9.32 5.20 1.66
C ARG A 97 -10.54 4.42 1.20
N GLU A 98 -11.70 4.83 1.67
CA GLU A 98 -12.96 4.20 1.27
C GLU A 98 -13.36 4.65 -0.14
N ARG A 99 -13.29 5.96 -0.46
CA ARG A 99 -13.81 6.51 -1.71
C ARG A 99 -12.74 7.04 -2.65
N HIS A 100 -12.96 6.86 -3.95
CA HIS A 100 -12.22 7.60 -4.96
C HIS A 100 -12.44 9.11 -4.74
N HIS A 101 -11.36 9.89 -4.66
CA HIS A 101 -11.30 11.34 -4.33
C HIS A 101 -11.30 11.74 -2.85
N SER A 102 -11.29 10.82 -1.91
CA SER A 102 -10.94 11.16 -0.52
C SER A 102 -9.43 11.09 -0.28
N ASP A 103 -9.00 11.76 0.79
CA ASP A 103 -7.65 11.60 1.33
C ASP A 103 -7.42 10.17 1.82
N PHE A 104 -6.15 9.77 1.90
CA PHE A 104 -5.75 8.48 2.41
C PHE A 104 -5.47 8.55 3.91
N THR A 105 -6.10 7.66 4.67
CA THR A 105 -5.80 7.46 6.08
C THR A 105 -4.60 6.54 6.21
N TYR A 106 -3.58 6.97 6.97
CA TYR A 106 -2.46 6.09 7.29
C TYR A 106 -2.89 5.09 8.38
N CYS A 107 -3.00 3.81 8.02
CA CYS A 107 -3.44 2.76 8.93
C CYS A 107 -2.31 2.18 9.78
N GLY A 108 -1.04 2.39 9.39
CA GLY A 108 0.11 1.88 10.11
C GLY A 108 0.97 0.93 9.26
N LYS A 109 1.82 0.16 9.95
CA LYS A 109 2.67 -0.84 9.32
C LYS A 109 1.89 -2.13 9.11
N LEU A 110 2.23 -2.84 8.05
CA LEU A 110 1.68 -4.12 7.67
C LEU A 110 2.73 -5.21 7.83
N LYS A 111 2.30 -6.37 8.29
CA LYS A 111 3.05 -7.61 8.22
C LYS A 111 2.32 -8.58 7.29
N VAL A 112 3.05 -9.30 6.45
CA VAL A 112 2.48 -10.37 5.65
C VAL A 112 1.99 -11.47 6.60
N SER A 113 0.68 -11.71 6.63
CA SER A 113 0.09 -12.79 7.42
C SER A 113 -0.03 -14.07 6.60
N SER A 114 -0.42 -13.97 5.34
CA SER A 114 -0.48 -15.09 4.40
C SER A 114 -0.50 -14.57 2.97
N HIS A 115 -0.09 -15.38 2.01
CA HIS A 115 -0.13 -15.04 0.60
C HIS A 115 -0.51 -16.27 -0.23
N VAL A 116 -1.17 -16.04 -1.37
CA VAL A 116 -1.51 -17.05 -2.36
C VAL A 116 -0.95 -16.55 -3.69
N LEU A 117 0.21 -17.08 -4.06
CA LEU A 117 0.84 -16.73 -5.34
C LEU A 117 0.08 -17.39 -6.48
N ARG A 118 -0.18 -16.60 -7.51
CA ARG A 118 -0.83 -17.05 -8.73
C ARG A 118 -0.03 -16.55 -9.91
N SER A 119 0.13 -17.40 -10.92
CA SER A 119 0.89 -17.10 -12.14
C SER A 119 0.00 -16.71 -13.31
N ASP A 120 -1.29 -17.04 -13.23
CA ASP A 120 -2.30 -16.80 -14.26
C ASP A 120 -3.13 -15.53 -14.01
N ARG A 121 -3.08 -15.01 -12.78
CA ARG A 121 -3.86 -13.86 -12.31
C ARG A 121 -3.14 -13.21 -11.12
N PRO A 122 -3.58 -12.02 -10.68
CA PRO A 122 -3.01 -11.37 -9.51
C PRO A 122 -2.92 -12.29 -8.28
N SER A 123 -1.79 -12.21 -7.57
CA SER A 123 -1.63 -12.92 -6.31
C SER A 123 -2.44 -12.24 -5.21
N HIS A 124 -2.96 -13.04 -4.28
CA HIS A 124 -3.74 -12.52 -3.16
C HIS A 124 -2.88 -12.48 -1.91
N PHE A 125 -2.88 -11.35 -1.21
CA PHE A 125 -2.14 -11.17 0.03
C PHE A 125 -3.10 -10.84 1.17
N LYS A 126 -2.80 -11.40 2.34
CA LYS A 126 -3.38 -10.96 3.60
C LYS A 126 -2.30 -10.34 4.45
N PHE A 127 -2.53 -9.10 4.84
CA PHE A 127 -1.65 -8.38 5.73
C PHE A 127 -2.33 -8.14 7.08
N LEU A 128 -1.53 -8.07 8.13
CA LEU A 128 -1.95 -7.68 9.47
C LEU A 128 -1.37 -6.29 9.79
N VAL A 129 -2.24 -5.37 10.18
CA VAL A 129 -1.88 -4.05 10.70
C VAL A 129 -1.35 -4.19 12.12
N VAL A 130 -0.09 -3.78 12.32
CA VAL A 130 0.60 -3.77 13.62
C VAL A 130 0.73 -2.36 14.22
#